data_AF-A0A530C0L8-F1
#
_entry.id   AF-A0A530C0L8-F1
#
_cell.length_a   1.000
_cell.length_b   1.000
_cell.length_c   1.000
_cell.angle_alpha   90.00
_cell.angle_beta   90.00
_cell.angle_gamma   90.00
#
_symmetry.space_group_name_H-M   'P 1'
#
loop_
_entity.id
_entity.type
_entity.pdbx_description
1 polymer ?
#
loop_
_entity_poly.entity_id
_entity_poly.type
_entity_poly.pdbx_seq_one_letter_code
_entity_poly.pdbx_strand_id
1 'polypeptide(L)'
;FWTDLLTETVERRYDAIVMNPPFHSGRAAEPGIGSGMIRAASKALKPGGRLFMVANRQLPYEKVLAAAFSSHAEVARDGMFKVFSARR
;
A
#
# COMPACT_ATOMS: atom_id res chain seq x y z
N PHE A 1 -18.19 8.33 7.90
CA PHE A 1 -18.23 6.85 7.94
C PHE A 1 -16.81 6.33 7.78
N TRP A 2 -16.46 5.26 8.50
CA TRP A 2 -15.16 4.60 8.48
C TRP A 2 -15.32 3.18 7.95
N THR A 3 -14.29 2.61 7.32
CA THR A 3 -14.32 1.25 6.74
C THR A 3 -12.94 0.61 6.90
N ASP A 4 -12.91 -0.59 7.44
CA ASP A 4 -11.72 -1.43 7.47
C ASP A 4 -11.55 -2.18 6.14
N LEU A 5 -10.63 -1.71 5.29
CA LEU A 5 -10.35 -2.31 3.99
C LEU A 5 -9.77 -3.73 4.05
N LEU A 6 -9.30 -4.20 5.20
CA LEU A 6 -8.77 -5.56 5.36
C LEU A 6 -9.85 -6.59 5.65
N THR A 7 -10.93 -6.19 6.33
CA THR A 7 -11.95 -7.11 6.86
C THR A 7 -13.34 -6.86 6.29
N GLU A 8 -13.65 -5.63 5.86
CA GLU A 8 -14.95 -5.26 5.34
C GLU A 8 -15.00 -5.29 3.80
N THR A 9 -16.21 -5.47 3.26
CA THR A 9 -16.42 -5.45 1.80
C THR A 9 -16.29 -4.02 1.29
N VAL A 10 -15.53 -3.83 0.21
CA VAL A 10 -15.38 -2.52 -0.41
C VAL A 10 -16.61 -2.19 -1.26
N GLU A 11 -17.54 -1.41 -0.71
CA GLU A 11 -18.75 -0.98 -1.41
C GLU A 11 -18.52 0.11 -2.46
N ARG A 12 -17.46 0.91 -2.28
CA ARG A 12 -17.11 2.03 -3.18
C ARG A 12 -15.64 1.98 -3.53
N ARG A 13 -15.35 2.19 -4.82
CA ARG A 13 -13.97 2.25 -5.32
C ARG A 13 -13.46 3.67 -5.36
N TYR A 14 -12.17 3.84 -5.12
CA TYR A 14 -11.51 5.14 -5.00
C TYR A 14 -10.65 5.46 -6.22
N ASP A 15 -10.50 6.74 -6.55
CA ASP A 15 -9.58 7.21 -7.59
C ASP A 15 -8.13 7.23 -7.08
N ALA A 16 -7.95 7.53 -5.80
CA ALA A 16 -6.66 7.51 -5.12
C ALA A 16 -6.76 6.93 -3.71
N ILE A 17 -5.70 6.26 -3.26
CA ILE A 17 -5.51 5.82 -1.88
C ILE A 17 -4.12 6.31 -1.43
N VAL A 18 -4.05 6.88 -0.23
CA VAL A 18 -2.79 7.31 0.39
C VAL A 18 -2.64 6.58 1.72
N MET A 19 -1.49 5.97 1.98
CA MET A 19 -1.28 5.23 3.23
C MET A 19 0.16 5.27 3.75
N ASN A 20 0.29 5.12 5.06
CA ASN A 20 1.53 4.87 5.78
C ASN A 20 1.31 3.61 6.64
N PRO A 21 1.53 2.40 6.08
CA PRO A 21 1.22 1.16 6.78
C PRO A 21 2.09 1.00 8.04
N PRO A 22 1.54 0.46 9.14
CA PRO A 22 2.36 0.09 10.29
C PRO A 22 3.35 -1.01 9.87
N PHE A 23 4.58 -0.93 10.40
CA PHE A 23 5.65 -1.85 10.02
C PHE A 23 6.05 -2.83 11.13
N HIS A 24 5.44 -2.74 12.31
CA HIS A 24 5.72 -3.57 13.47
C HIS A 24 4.41 -3.94 14.20
N SER A 25 4.36 -5.18 14.70
CA SER A 25 3.40 -5.63 15.70
C SER A 25 4.17 -5.84 17.01
N GLY A 26 4.01 -4.91 17.97
CA GLY A 26 4.88 -4.86 19.14
C GLY A 26 6.32 -4.45 18.78
N ARG A 27 7.32 -5.26 19.16
CA ARG A 27 8.76 -4.97 18.90
C ARG A 27 9.30 -5.56 17.59
N ALA A 28 8.59 -6.50 16.98
CA ALA A 28 9.05 -7.17 15.75
C ALA A 28 8.50 -6.48 14.52
N ALA A 29 9.36 -6.29 13.50
CA ALA A 29 8.90 -5.83 12.20
C ALA A 29 8.05 -6.93 11.53
N GLU A 30 6.86 -6.59 11.06
CA GLU A 30 5.95 -7.52 10.38
C GLU A 30 5.56 -6.98 8.99
N PRO A 31 6.38 -7.26 7.96
CA PRO A 31 6.08 -6.85 6.58
C PRO A 31 4.75 -7.41 6.05
N GLY A 32 4.23 -8.47 6.67
CA GLY A 32 2.94 -9.08 6.32
C GLY A 32 1.77 -8.11 6.41
N ILE A 33 1.74 -7.22 7.40
CA ILE A 33 0.65 -6.26 7.60
C ILE A 33 0.57 -5.28 6.42
N GLY A 34 1.68 -4.63 6.09
CA GLY A 34 1.73 -3.74 4.93
C GLY A 34 1.43 -4.45 3.62
N SER A 35 1.86 -5.71 3.47
CA SER A 35 1.53 -6.52 2.28
C SER A 35 0.02 -6.77 2.14
N GLY A 36 -0.69 -7.02 3.25
CA GLY A 36 -2.14 -7.13 3.28
C GLY A 36 -2.83 -5.83 2.86
N MET A 37 -2.38 -4.69 3.41
CA MET A 37 -2.92 -3.37 3.09
C MET A 37 -2.71 -3.00 1.62
N ILE A 38 -1.57 -3.32 1.02
CA ILE A 38 -1.29 -3.09 -0.41
C ILE A 38 -2.29 -3.85 -1.29
N ARG A 39 -2.58 -5.11 -0.96
CA ARG A 39 -3.55 -5.93 -1.70
C ARG A 39 -4.96 -5.40 -1.56
N ALA A 40 -5.35 -4.98 -0.35
CA ALA A 40 -6.64 -4.35 -0.11
C ALA A 40 -6.80 -3.04 -0.88
N ALA A 41 -5.78 -2.17 -0.87
CA ALA A 41 -5.77 -0.93 -1.63
C ALA A 41 -5.93 -1.16 -3.14
N SER A 42 -5.20 -2.13 -3.71
CA SER A 42 -5.38 -2.50 -5.12
C SER A 42 -6.81 -2.93 -5.43
N LYS A 43 -7.45 -3.71 -4.55
CA LYS A 43 -8.86 -4.12 -4.74
C LYS A 43 -9.84 -2.96 -4.57
N ALA A 44 -9.51 -1.96 -3.76
CA ALA A 44 -10.36 -0.82 -3.47
C ALA A 44 -10.26 0.33 -4.49
N LEU A 45 -9.26 0.33 -5.38
CA LEU A 45 -9.14 1.35 -6.42
C LEU A 45 -10.05 1.06 -7.63
N LYS A 46 -10.45 2.13 -8.33
CA LYS A 46 -11.04 2.05 -9.68
C LYS A 46 -9.97 1.66 -10.70
N PRO A 47 -10.32 1.08 -11.87
CA PRO A 47 -9.36 0.91 -12.96
C PRO A 47 -8.66 2.25 -13.27
N GLY A 48 -7.32 2.26 -13.37
CA GLY A 48 -6.54 3.47 -13.56
C GLY A 48 -6.32 4.33 -12.31
N GLY A 49 -6.96 3.99 -11.18
CA GLY A 49 -6.73 4.64 -9.89
C GLY A 49 -5.33 4.38 -9.34
N ARG A 50 -4.91 5.16 -8.34
CA ARG A 50 -3.52 5.21 -7.90
C ARG A 50 -3.35 5.08 -6.38
N LEU A 51 -2.43 4.22 -5.98
CA LEU A 51 -1.91 4.16 -4.61
C LEU A 51 -0.71 5.12 -4.48
N PHE A 52 -0.63 5.81 -3.34
CA PHE A 52 0.56 6.45 -2.83
C PHE A 52 0.87 5.89 -1.44
N MET A 53 2.07 5.36 -1.24
CA MET A 53 2.46 4.69 -0.01
C MET A 53 3.83 5.14 0.44
N VAL A 54 3.94 5.62 1.68
CA VAL A 54 5.24 5.77 2.34
C VAL A 54 5.55 4.51 3.15
N ALA A 55 6.81 4.09 3.16
CA ALA A 55 7.27 2.94 3.93
C ALA A 55 8.75 3.11 4.34
N ASN A 56 9.16 2.44 5.41
CA ASN A 56 10.57 2.38 5.80
C ASN A 56 11.40 1.74 4.68
N ARG A 57 12.57 2.31 4.39
CA ARG A 57 13.43 1.96 3.25
C ARG A 57 13.82 0.48 3.19
N GLN A 58 13.93 -0.17 4.34
CA GLN A 58 14.31 -1.58 4.50
C GLN A 58 13.17 -2.57 4.17
N LEU A 59 11.92 -2.11 4.07
CA LEU A 59 10.78 -2.98 3.81
C LEU A 59 10.69 -3.31 2.31
N PRO A 60 10.66 -4.59 1.92
CA PRO A 60 10.74 -5.02 0.52
C PRO A 60 9.35 -5.08 -0.15
N TYR A 61 8.61 -3.97 -0.18
CA TYR A 61 7.24 -3.95 -0.72
C TYR A 61 7.14 -3.99 -2.25
N GLU A 62 8.25 -3.84 -2.97
CA GLU A 62 8.30 -3.83 -4.43
C GLU A 62 7.68 -5.10 -5.03
N LYS A 63 7.95 -6.28 -4.44
CA LYS A 63 7.41 -7.55 -4.93
C LYS A 63 5.87 -7.62 -4.82
N VAL A 64 5.29 -7.12 -3.74
CA VAL A 64 3.82 -7.13 -3.58
C VAL A 64 3.16 -6.04 -4.41
N LEU A 65 3.82 -4.88 -4.60
CA LEU A 65 3.37 -3.84 -5.52
C LEU A 65 3.32 -4.37 -6.96
N ALA A 66 4.39 -5.01 -7.43
CA ALA A 66 4.46 -5.62 -8.76
C ALA A 66 3.41 -6.72 -8.97
N ALA A 67 3.06 -7.47 -7.93
CA ALA A 67 2.04 -8.52 -8.02
C ALA A 67 0.60 -7.98 -7.95
N ALA A 68 0.37 -6.81 -7.35
CA ALA A 68 -0.97 -6.29 -7.08
C ALA A 68 -1.40 -5.16 -8.03
N PHE A 69 -0.47 -4.52 -8.75
CA PHE A 69 -0.71 -3.34 -9.57
C PHE A 69 -0.17 -3.54 -10.98
N SER A 70 -0.75 -2.85 -11.97
CA SER A 70 -0.27 -2.91 -13.36
C SER A 70 1.08 -2.22 -13.56
N SER A 71 1.40 -1.23 -12.72
CA SER A 71 2.73 -0.61 -12.66
C SER A 71 2.97 0.03 -11.30
N HIS A 72 4.24 0.15 -10.91
CA HIS A 72 4.65 0.90 -9.74
C HIS A 72 5.97 1.65 -9.97
N ALA A 73 6.22 2.68 -9.18
CA ALA A 73 7.46 3.44 -9.17
C ALA A 73 7.77 3.91 -7.74
N GLU A 74 9.05 4.02 -7.42
CA GLU A 74 9.52 4.83 -6.29
C GLU A 74 9.58 6.29 -6.78
N VAL A 75 8.80 7.18 -6.16
CA VAL A 75 8.68 8.59 -6.56
C VAL A 75 9.47 9.54 -5.67
N ALA A 76 9.85 9.08 -4.47
CA ALA A 76 10.76 9.80 -3.57
C ALA A 76 11.45 8.81 -2.62
N ARG A 77 12.61 9.22 -2.10
CA ARG A 77 13.38 8.49 -1.09
C ARG A 77 14.20 9.46 -0.25
N ASP A 78 14.35 9.14 1.03
CA ASP A 78 15.37 9.72 1.89
C ASP A 78 16.20 8.63 2.61
N GLY A 79 16.89 9.02 3.69
CA GLY A 79 17.71 8.09 4.49
C GLY A 79 16.91 6.98 5.17
N MET A 80 15.61 7.19 5.42
CA MET A 80 14.76 6.35 6.26
C MET A 80 13.55 5.78 5.52
N PHE A 81 13.01 6.50 4.53
CA PHE A 81 11.74 6.22 3.90
C PHE A 81 11.85 6.15 2.37
N LYS A 82 10.90 5.43 1.77
CA LYS A 82 10.58 5.44 0.35
C LYS A 82 9.13 5.84 0.19
N VAL A 83 8.82 6.57 -0.88
CA VAL A 83 7.45 6.80 -1.33
C VAL A 83 7.23 6.07 -2.64
N PHE A 84 6.23 5.20 -2.66
CA PHE A 84 5.80 4.47 -3.85
C PHE A 84 4.54 5.09 -4.44
N SER A 85 4.45 5.03 -5.76
CA SER A 85 3.19 5.19 -6.49
C SER A 85 2.90 3.92 -7.26
N ALA A 86 1.65 3.45 -7.24
CA ALA A 86 1.24 2.26 -8.01
C ALA A 86 -0.12 2.46 -8.67
N ARG A 87 -0.25 2.03 -9.93
CA ARG A 87 -1.48 2.19 -10.72
C ARG A 87 -2.22 0.88 -10.83
N ARG A 88 -3.54 0.90 -10.59
CA ARG A 88 -4.40 -0.27 -10.76
C ARG A 88 -4.63 -0.55 -12.24
#